data_AF-A0A963XH79-F1
#
_entry.id   AF-A0A963XH79-F1
#
_cell.length_a   1.000
_cell.length_b   1.000
_cell.length_c   1.000
_cell.angle_alpha   90.00
_cell.angle_beta   90.00
_cell.angle_gamma   90.00
#
_symmetry.space_group_name_H-M   'P 1'
#
loop_
_entity.id
_entity.type
_entity.pdbx_description
1 polymer ?
#
loop_
_entity_poly.entity_id
_entity_poly.type
_entity_poly.pdbx_seq_one_letter_code
_entity_poly.pdbx_strand_id
1 'polypeptide(L)'
;MMIRMLAIAALSPVCLLSAAAANEIADDCRAYVAENGGDASGCDCLGEAADADADLAAALSEIETPDDLEAADDATKEAIAACFPS
;
A
#
# COMPACT_ATOMS: atom_id res chain seq x y z
N MET A 1 -20.33 1.38 -41.60
CA MET A 1 -19.11 1.10 -40.82
C MET A 1 -19.38 1.48 -39.37
N MET A 2 -19.57 0.50 -38.50
CA MET A 2 -19.87 0.69 -37.08
C MET A 2 -18.54 0.83 -36.32
N ILE A 3 -18.23 2.01 -35.80
CA ILE A 3 -17.14 2.21 -34.83
C ILE A 3 -17.73 1.92 -33.46
N ARG A 4 -17.60 0.66 -33.02
CA ARG A 4 -17.96 0.23 -31.66
C ARG A 4 -16.70 0.24 -30.81
N MET A 5 -16.74 1.06 -29.76
CA MET A 5 -16.11 0.87 -28.45
C MET A 5 -15.00 -0.18 -28.39
N LEU A 6 -13.74 0.26 -28.28
CA LEU A 6 -12.74 -0.50 -27.55
C LEU A 6 -12.70 0.07 -26.13
N ALA A 7 -13.42 -0.62 -25.25
CA ALA A 7 -13.34 -0.43 -23.82
C ALA A 7 -11.92 -0.76 -23.35
N ILE A 8 -11.48 0.04 -22.39
CA ILE A 8 -10.28 -0.13 -21.57
C ILE A 8 -10.28 -1.56 -21.04
N ALA A 9 -9.38 -2.39 -21.58
CA ALA A 9 -9.01 -3.65 -20.97
C ALA A 9 -7.56 -3.50 -20.50
N ALA A 10 -7.38 -2.76 -19.39
CA ALA A 10 -6.19 -2.88 -18.57
C ALA A 10 -6.26 -4.25 -17.87
N LEU A 11 -5.96 -5.30 -18.63
CA LEU A 11 -5.57 -6.59 -18.08
C LEU A 11 -4.14 -6.40 -17.56
N SER A 12 -4.02 -5.82 -16.37
CA SER A 12 -2.80 -6.00 -15.58
C SER A 12 -2.68 -7.50 -15.33
N PRO A 13 -1.57 -8.15 -15.76
CA PRO A 13 -1.36 -9.55 -15.44
C PRO A 13 -1.34 -9.65 -13.92
N VAL A 14 -2.24 -10.47 -13.40
CA VAL A 14 -2.28 -10.87 -11.99
C VAL A 14 -0.90 -11.44 -11.66
N CYS A 15 -0.09 -10.64 -10.98
CA CYS A 15 1.17 -11.09 -10.38
C CYS A 15 0.79 -12.03 -9.23
N LEU A 16 0.82 -13.33 -9.52
CA LEU A 16 0.82 -14.38 -8.51
C LEU A 16 2.23 -14.46 -7.90
N LEU A 17 2.61 -13.52 -7.04
CA LEU A 17 3.82 -13.46 -6.18
C LEU A 17 3.73 -12.12 -5.41
N SER A 18 3.58 -12.01 -4.09
CA SER A 18 3.75 -12.95 -2.98
C SER A 18 2.98 -12.44 -1.76
N ALA A 19 1.89 -13.11 -1.37
CA ALA A 19 1.14 -12.83 -0.14
C ALA A 19 1.99 -12.75 1.15
N ALA A 20 3.24 -13.22 1.12
CA ALA A 20 4.21 -13.03 2.18
C ALA A 20 4.57 -11.55 2.41
N ALA A 21 4.76 -10.76 1.35
CA ALA A 21 5.09 -9.33 1.46
C ALA A 21 3.91 -8.52 2.02
N ALA A 22 2.68 -8.86 1.62
CA ALA A 22 1.46 -8.27 2.16
C ALA A 22 1.36 -8.45 3.69
N ASN A 23 1.65 -9.67 4.17
CA ASN A 23 1.58 -9.98 5.60
C ASN A 23 2.70 -9.29 6.39
N GLU A 24 3.92 -9.24 5.85
CA GLU A 24 5.06 -8.59 6.50
C GLU A 24 4.82 -7.09 6.67
N ILE A 25 4.40 -6.38 5.61
CA ILE A 25 4.07 -4.95 5.68
C ILE A 25 2.89 -4.69 6.62
N ALA A 26 1.87 -5.55 6.62
CA ALA A 26 0.75 -5.42 7.55
C ALA A 26 1.19 -5.61 9.02
N ASP A 27 2.11 -6.55 9.28
CA ASP A 27 2.69 -6.77 10.61
C ASP A 27 3.57 -5.61 11.06
N ASP A 28 4.42 -5.08 10.18
CA ASP A 28 5.28 -3.93 10.47
C ASP A 28 4.45 -2.67 10.72
N CYS A 29 3.39 -2.45 9.93
CA CYS A 29 2.42 -1.39 10.18
C CYS A 29 1.77 -1.53 11.56
N ARG A 30 1.32 -2.75 11.93
CA ARG A 30 0.73 -3.01 13.25
C ARG A 30 1.70 -2.71 14.39
N ALA A 31 2.97 -3.08 14.24
CA ALA A 31 4.01 -2.76 15.20
C ALA A 31 4.21 -1.24 15.31
N TYR A 32 4.37 -0.57 14.18
CA TYR A 32 4.56 0.87 14.11
C TYR A 32 3.43 1.64 14.79
N VAL A 33 2.16 1.33 14.49
CA VAL A 33 1.03 2.03 15.12
C VAL A 33 0.87 1.67 16.60
N ALA A 34 1.23 0.46 17.02
CA ALA A 34 1.21 0.07 18.43
C ALA A 34 2.25 0.85 19.25
N GLU A 35 3.42 1.13 18.69
CA GLU A 35 4.48 1.90 19.34
C GLU A 35 4.20 3.42 19.35
N ASN A 36 3.56 3.93 18.30
CA ASN A 36 3.33 5.37 18.11
C ASN A 36 1.91 5.84 18.50
N GLY A 37 1.03 4.94 18.96
CA GLY A 37 -0.32 5.28 19.42
C GLY A 37 -1.35 5.51 18.32
N GLY A 38 -1.19 4.83 17.17
CA GLY A 38 -2.10 4.87 16.02
C GLY A 38 -3.18 3.78 16.02
N ASP A 39 -4.03 3.78 14.99
CA ASP A 39 -5.05 2.76 14.75
C ASP A 39 -4.51 1.69 13.77
N ALA A 40 -4.75 0.42 14.05
CA ALA A 40 -4.26 -0.70 13.23
C ALA A 40 -5.25 -1.18 12.16
N SER A 41 -6.46 -0.61 12.10
CA SER A 41 -7.55 -1.12 11.25
C SER A 41 -7.25 -0.96 9.75
N GLY A 42 -6.32 -0.07 9.40
CA GLY A 42 -5.86 0.14 8.02
C GLY A 42 -4.64 -0.68 7.61
N CYS A 43 -3.98 -1.39 8.53
CA CYS A 43 -2.72 -2.09 8.22
C CYS A 43 -2.90 -3.26 7.24
N ASP A 44 -4.03 -3.97 7.30
CA ASP A 44 -4.31 -5.04 6.34
C ASP A 44 -4.54 -4.47 4.92
N CYS A 45 -5.26 -3.33 4.81
CA CYS A 45 -5.40 -2.60 3.55
C CYS A 45 -4.04 -2.17 2.99
N LEU A 46 -3.14 -1.69 3.85
CA LEU A 46 -1.83 -1.23 3.43
C LEU A 46 -0.96 -2.37 2.92
N GLY A 47 -1.01 -3.54 3.59
CA GLY A 47 -0.36 -4.76 3.12
C GLY A 47 -0.89 -5.22 1.76
N GLU A 48 -2.21 -5.18 1.55
CA GLU A 48 -2.82 -5.51 0.25
C GLU A 48 -2.43 -4.51 -0.85
N ALA A 49 -2.37 -3.21 -0.53
CA ALA A 49 -1.94 -2.18 -1.47
C ALA A 49 -0.47 -2.35 -1.86
N ALA A 50 0.40 -2.67 -0.91
CA ALA A 50 1.81 -2.95 -1.15
C ALA A 50 2.04 -4.24 -1.96
N ASP A 51 1.21 -5.27 -1.79
CA ASP A 51 1.27 -6.48 -2.63
C ASP A 51 0.93 -6.17 -4.11
N ALA A 52 0.04 -5.20 -4.32
CA ALA A 52 -0.36 -4.74 -5.65
C ALA A 52 0.61 -3.72 -6.28
N ASP A 53 1.47 -3.07 -5.48
CA ASP A 53 2.38 -2.02 -5.90
C ASP A 53 3.77 -2.18 -5.23
N ALA A 54 4.73 -2.68 -6.03
CA ALA A 54 6.08 -2.94 -5.55
C ALA A 54 6.87 -1.67 -5.19
N ASP A 55 6.55 -0.53 -5.81
CA ASP A 55 7.19 0.74 -5.49
C ASP A 55 6.67 1.25 -4.14
N LEU A 56 5.36 1.08 -3.87
CA LEU A 56 4.77 1.32 -2.55
C LEU A 56 5.38 0.40 -1.49
N ALA A 57 5.52 -0.90 -1.76
CA ALA A 57 6.14 -1.83 -0.82
C ALA A 57 7.58 -1.44 -0.46
N ALA A 58 8.38 -1.02 -1.46
CA ALA A 58 9.73 -0.53 -1.22
C ALA A 58 9.72 0.75 -0.38
N ALA A 59 8.87 1.73 -0.71
CA ALA A 59 8.76 2.97 0.05
C ALA A 59 8.33 2.73 1.51
N LEU A 60 7.39 1.81 1.74
CA LEU A 60 6.95 1.43 3.09
C LEU A 60 8.07 0.75 3.90
N SER A 61 8.92 -0.05 3.25
CA SER A 61 10.06 -0.70 3.91
C SER A 61 11.17 0.27 4.37
N GLU A 62 11.15 1.52 3.87
CA GLU A 62 12.06 2.58 4.31
C GLU A 62 11.51 3.42 5.47
N ILE A 63 10.24 3.21 5.86
CA ILE A 63 9.60 3.96 6.96
C ILE A 63 9.83 3.22 8.28
N GLU A 64 10.81 3.69 9.07
CA GLU A 64 11.09 3.16 10.41
C GLU A 64 10.61 4.10 11.52
N THR A 65 10.54 5.40 11.23
CA THR A 65 10.22 6.45 12.20
C THR A 65 9.13 7.41 11.68
N PRO A 66 8.51 8.21 12.57
CA PRO A 66 7.59 9.26 12.16
C PRO A 66 8.21 10.29 11.20
N ASP A 67 9.49 10.61 11.36
CA ASP A 67 10.20 11.52 10.46
C ASP A 67 10.32 10.92 9.03
N ASP A 68 10.49 9.61 8.91
CA ASP A 68 10.54 8.93 7.59
C ASP A 68 9.17 8.95 6.90
N LEU A 69 8.09 8.77 7.68
CA LEU A 69 6.73 8.91 7.18
C LEU A 69 6.45 10.36 6.71
N GLU A 70 6.96 11.36 7.42
CA GLU A 70 6.87 12.76 7.00
C GLU A 70 7.77 13.09 5.79
N ALA A 71 8.88 12.37 5.61
CA ALA A 71 9.80 12.54 4.50
C ALA A 71 9.37 11.78 3.23
N ALA A 72 8.51 10.76 3.36
CA ALA A 72 8.03 9.94 2.25
C ALA A 72 7.36 10.78 1.14
N ASP A 73 7.44 10.30 -0.09
CA ASP A 73 6.81 10.97 -1.23
C ASP A 73 5.28 11.03 -1.09
N ASP A 74 4.67 12.02 -1.75
CA ASP A 74 3.22 12.29 -1.66
C ASP A 74 2.38 11.06 -2.06
N ALA A 75 2.82 10.28 -3.04
CA ALA A 75 2.14 9.06 -3.47
C ALA A 75 2.05 8.00 -2.36
N THR A 76 3.14 7.82 -1.60
CA THR A 76 3.19 6.88 -0.46
C THR A 76 2.26 7.36 0.65
N LYS A 77 2.30 8.65 0.97
CA LYS A 77 1.40 9.25 1.97
C LYS A 77 -0.07 9.15 1.58
N GLU A 78 -0.39 9.36 0.31
CA GLU A 78 -1.76 9.20 -0.21
C GLU A 78 -2.23 7.75 -0.12
N ALA A 79 -1.37 6.77 -0.44
CA ALA A 79 -1.69 5.35 -0.31
C ALA A 79 -1.95 4.96 1.15
N ILE A 80 -1.12 5.45 2.08
CA ILE A 80 -1.33 5.27 3.52
C ILE A 80 -2.67 5.92 3.93
N ALA A 81 -2.90 7.18 3.58
CA ALA A 81 -4.12 7.89 3.94
C ALA A 81 -5.40 7.20 3.41
N ALA A 82 -5.33 6.56 2.23
CA ALA A 82 -6.45 5.80 1.68
C ALA A 82 -6.83 4.58 2.52
N CYS A 83 -5.87 3.98 3.24
CA CYS A 83 -6.09 2.84 4.12
C CYS A 83 -6.45 3.24 5.56
N PHE A 84 -6.22 4.49 5.96
CA PHE A 84 -6.64 5.03 7.27
C PHE A 84 -7.66 6.17 7.12
N PRO A 85 -8.83 5.93 6.50
CA PRO A 85 -9.88 6.93 6.44
C PRO A 85 -10.49 7.07 7.84
N SER A 86 -10.06 8.09 8.57
CA SER A 86 -10.69 8.54 9.82
C SER A 86 -12.20 8.74 9.68
#